data_AF-A0A7Y8TXB6-F1
#
_entry.id   AF-A0A7Y8TXB6-F1
#
_cell.length_a   1.000
_cell.length_b   1.000
_cell.length_c   1.000
_cell.angle_alpha   90.00
_cell.angle_beta   90.00
_cell.angle_gamma   90.00
#
_symmetry.space_group_name_H-M   'P 1'
#
loop_
_entity.id
_entity.type
_entity.pdbx_description
1 polymer ?
#
loop_
_entity_poly.entity_id
_entity_poly.type
_entity_poly.pdbx_seq_one_letter_code
_entity_poly.pdbx_strand_id
1 'polypeptide(L)' 'MTKLKYTPEIRERAVQLLIESEKDYPSTWAAITAIAPKISYTPETLRAWHQRMYNLRQ' A
#
# COMPACT_ATOMS: atom_id res chain seq x y z
N MET A 1 22.62 11.24 -0.22
CA MET A 1 21.39 10.84 0.51
C MET A 1 20.20 10.99 -0.42
N THR A 2 19.91 9.96 -1.21
CA THR A 2 18.83 9.99 -2.20
C THR A 2 17.50 9.90 -1.48
N LYS A 3 16.80 11.03 -1.38
CA LYS A 3 15.38 11.12 -1.05
C LYS A 3 14.69 9.95 -1.76
N LEU A 4 14.17 8.97 -1.01
CA LEU A 4 13.28 7.93 -1.53
C LEU A 4 12.07 8.67 -2.09
N LYS A 5 12.21 9.19 -3.31
CA LYS A 5 11.13 9.83 -4.04
C LYS A 5 10.12 8.72 -4.15
N TYR A 6 8.96 8.90 -3.52
CA TYR A 6 7.81 8.02 -3.64
C TYR A 6 7.41 7.94 -5.12
N THR A 7 8.15 7.13 -5.88
CA THR A 7 7.94 6.92 -7.30
C THR A 7 6.64 6.13 -7.45
N PRO A 8 5.92 6.35 -8.56
CA PRO A 8 4.72 5.58 -8.85
C PRO A 8 4.98 4.07 -8.75
N GLU A 9 6.15 3.60 -9.19
CA GLU A 9 6.58 2.19 -9.08
C GLU A 9 6.56 1.65 -7.64
N ILE A 10 7.05 2.41 -6.67
CA ILE A 10 7.03 2.00 -5.25
C ILE A 10 5.59 1.91 -4.74
N ARG A 11 4.74 2.87 -5.13
CA ARG A 11 3.34 2.88 -4.72
C ARG A 11 2.58 1.70 -5.31
N GLU A 12 2.76 1.45 -6.61
CA GLU A 12 2.13 0.32 -7.29
C GLU A 12 2.61 -1.01 -6.73
N ARG A 13 3.90 -1.16 -6.45
CA ARG A 13 4.42 -2.38 -5.82
C ARG A 13 3.84 -2.60 -4.43
N ALA A 14 3.72 -1.55 -3.63
CA ALA A 14 3.13 -1.63 -2.29
C ALA A 14 1.63 -1.98 -2.35
N VAL A 15 0.88 -1.41 -3.31
CA VAL A 15 -0.54 -1.71 -3.49
C VAL A 15 -0.76 -3.09 -4.10
N GLN A 16 0.09 -3.56 -5.02
CA GLN A 16 0.04 -4.95 -5.49
C GLN A 16 0.28 -5.95 -4.36
N LEU A 17 1.29 -5.70 -3.52
CA LEU A 17 1.57 -6.54 -2.37
C LEU A 17 0.39 -6.55 -1.38
N LEU A 18 -0.27 -5.41 -1.20
CA LEU A 18 -1.49 -5.28 -0.42
C LEU A 18 -2.63 -6.12 -1.01
N ILE A 19 -2.91 -6.02 -2.32
CA ILE A 19 -4.00 -6.77 -2.98
C ILE A 19 -3.75 -8.28 -2.94
N GLU A 20 -2.50 -8.70 -3.11
CA GLU A 20 -2.12 -10.11 -3.00
C GLU A 20 -2.37 -10.64 -1.60
N SER A 21 -2.00 -9.84 -0.59
CA SER A 21 -2.16 -10.21 0.81
C SER A 21 -3.60 -10.04 1.31
N GLU A 22 -4.38 -9.11 0.77
CA GLU A 22 -5.78 -8.85 1.16
C GLU A 22 -6.64 -10.11 1.16
N LYS A 23 -6.34 -11.06 0.27
CA LYS A 23 -7.03 -12.37 0.17
C LYS A 23 -6.85 -13.25 1.40
N ASP A 24 -5.77 -13.04 2.14
CA ASP A 24 -5.39 -13.79 3.35
C ASP A 24 -5.91 -13.11 4.64
N TYR A 25 -6.37 -11.85 4.54
CA TYR A 25 -6.88 -11.09 5.68
C TYR A 25 -8.40 -10.86 5.56
N PRO A 26 -9.11 -10.76 6.70
CA PRO A 26 -10.56 -10.53 6.70
C PRO A 26 -10.97 -9.13 6.22
N SER A 27 -10.02 -8.21 6.00
CA SER A 27 -10.28 -6.83 5.59
C SER A 27 -9.04 -6.18 5.00
N THR A 28 -9.22 -5.26 4.05
CA THR A 28 -8.15 -4.41 3.49
C THR A 28 -7.35 -3.71 4.58
N TRP A 29 -8.00 -3.23 5.64
CA TRP A 29 -7.32 -2.55 6.75
C TRP A 29 -6.39 -3.48 7.55
N ALA A 30 -6.79 -4.74 7.74
CA ALA A 30 -5.97 -5.75 8.39
C ALA A 30 -4.74 -6.10 7.53
N ALA A 31 -4.92 -6.20 6.20
CA ALA A 31 -3.82 -6.37 5.27
C ALA A 31 -2.88 -5.15 5.27
N ILE A 32 -3.41 -3.92 5.25
CA ILE A 32 -2.62 -2.67 5.30
C ILE A 32 -1.73 -2.64 6.54
N THR A 33 -2.30 -2.90 7.72
CA THR A 33 -1.57 -2.88 9.00
C THR A 33 -0.53 -3.99 9.11
N ALA A 34 -0.77 -5.16 8.51
CA ALA A 34 0.20 -6.25 8.45
C ALA A 34 1.32 -6.03 7.41
N ILE A 35 1.02 -5.37 6.29
CA ILE A 35 1.95 -5.16 5.17
C ILE A 35 2.82 -3.93 5.37
N ALA A 36 2.24 -2.82 5.85
CA ALA A 36 2.94 -1.55 6.04
C ALA A 36 4.30 -1.67 6.75
N PRO A 37 4.43 -2.34 7.92
CA PRO A 37 5.72 -2.51 8.58
C PRO A 37 6.72 -3.35 7.77
N LYS A 38 6.27 -4.28 6.91
CA LYS A 38 7.14 -5.12 6.06
C LYS A 38 7.87 -4.32 4.99
N ILE A 39 7.26 -3.22 4.54
CA ILE A 39 7.80 -2.31 3.51
C ILE A 39 8.35 -1.01 4.10
N SER A 40 8.49 -0.94 5.44
CA SER A 40 8.95 0.26 6.16
C SER A 40 8.11 1.52 5.88
N TYR A 41 6.83 1.36 5.53
CA TYR A 41 5.89 2.46 5.38
C TYR A 41 4.89 2.46 6.53
N THR A 42 4.28 3.61 6.80
CA THR A 42 3.19 3.68 7.75
C THR A 42 1.90 3.16 7.11
N PRO A 43 1.01 2.51 7.88
CA PRO A 43 -0.29 2.05 7.38
C PRO A 43 -1.13 3.19 6.80
N GLU A 44 -0.98 4.41 7.35
CA GLU A 44 -1.62 5.62 6.82
C GLU A 44 -1.14 5.96 5.41
N THR A 45 0.16 5.85 5.13
CA THR A 45 0.73 6.10 3.81
C THR A 45 0.19 5.09 2.78
N LEU A 46 0.16 3.82 3.15
CA LEU A 46 -0.34 2.75 2.28
C LEU A 46 -1.85 2.89 2.01
N ARG A 47 -2.63 3.27 3.03
CA ARG A 47 -4.05 3.58 2.90
C ARG A 47 -4.31 4.75 1.94
N ALA A 48 -3.53 5.82 2.06
CA ALA A 48 -3.67 6.99 1.17
C ALA A 48 -3.40 6.62 -0.29
N TRP A 49 -2.44 5.73 -0.55
CA TRP A 49 -2.17 5.23 -1.91
C TRP A 49 -3.28 4.31 -2.42
N HIS A 50 -3.75 3.38 -1.59
CA HIS A 50 -4.88 2.52 -1.93
C HIS A 50 -6.13 3.34 -2.29
N GLN A 51 -6.47 4.33 -1.47
CA GLN A 51 -7.61 5.21 -1.72
C GLN A 51 -7.43 6.02 -3.00
N ARG A 52 -6.24 6.56 -3.26
CA ARG A 52 -5.96 7.32 -4.48
C ARG A 52 -5.99 6.47 -5.74
N MET A 53 -5.53 5.22 -5.69
CA MET A 53 -5.64 4.28 -6.81
C MET A 53 -7.08 3.86 -7.06
N TYR A 54 -7.86 3.61 -6.00
CA TYR A 54 -9.28 3.28 -6.14
C TYR A 54 -10.06 4.41 -6.81
N ASN A 55 -9.75 5.66 -6.44
CA ASN A 55 -10.39 6.85 -7.00
C ASN A 55 -9.90 7.22 -8.42
N LEU A 56 -8.82 6.59 -8.90
CA LEU A 56 -8.29 6.75 -10.27
C LEU A 56 -8.76 5.65 -11.22
N ARG A 57 -9.31 4.54 -10.70
CA ARG A 57 -9.85 3.42 -11.49
C ARG A 57 -11.38 3.40 -11.56
N GLN A 58 -12.07 4.35 -10.91
CA GLN A 58 -13.51 4.60 -11.04
C GLN A 58 -13.76 5.61 -12.15
#